data_AF-A0A2Z6SMB1-F1
#
_entry.id   AF-A0A2Z6SMB1-F1
#
_cell.length_a   1.000
_cell.length_b   1.000
_cell.length_c   1.000
_cell.angle_alpha   90.00
_cell.angle_beta   90.00
_cell.angle_gamma   90.00
#
_symmetry.space_group_name_H-M   'P 1'
#
loop_
_entity.id
_entity.type
_entity.pdbx_description
1 polymer ?
#
loop_
_entity_poly.entity_id
_entity_poly.type
_entity_poly.pdbx_seq_one_letter_code
_entity_poly.pdbx_strand_id
1 'polypeptide(L)'
;MLVLGVPLNNETSMIPLNPLQKRLTIPVCPGHHPVYVESECESMYSILITCETDANPPDTDFISYPCRPRETCIQFYVDSPDPDEPPIPHAQCIANEYCREWDNNHRDPLDYACSTSGGYNTGQDPTDLEVAFITYDRNNLPIQVYSMIIYYKDDAIVDYTDVNNISVTIPSYEQGEKIEYCFEAGTENVVTAYGAAQRYSNL
;
A
#
# COMPACT_ATOMS: atom_id res chain seq x y z
N MET A 1 16.09 3.16 -58.81
CA MET A 1 15.57 3.71 -57.55
C MET A 1 15.55 2.56 -56.55
N LEU A 2 16.63 2.40 -55.79
CA LEU A 2 16.71 1.41 -54.71
C LEU A 2 16.21 2.10 -53.44
N VAL A 3 15.15 1.56 -52.85
CA VAL A 3 14.63 2.02 -51.56
C VAL A 3 15.51 1.41 -50.47
N LEU A 4 16.17 2.27 -49.71
CA LEU A 4 16.90 1.95 -48.49
C LEU A 4 15.91 1.38 -47.46
N GLY A 5 16.16 0.15 -47.00
CA GLY A 5 15.49 -0.41 -45.84
C GLY A 5 15.94 0.35 -44.59
N VAL A 6 15.01 1.01 -43.92
CA VAL A 6 15.21 1.58 -42.59
C VAL A 6 15.17 0.41 -41.59
N PRO A 7 16.09 0.30 -40.62
CA PRO A 7 16.00 -0.71 -39.58
C PRO A 7 14.79 -0.43 -38.68
N LEU A 8 14.09 -1.49 -38.24
CA LEU A 8 13.08 -1.42 -37.19
C LEU A 8 13.74 -0.88 -35.91
N ASN A 9 13.23 0.26 -35.43
CA ASN A 9 13.62 0.81 -34.14
C ASN A 9 13.12 -0.11 -33.02
N ASN A 10 14.06 -0.47 -32.15
CA ASN A 10 13.93 -0.91 -30.76
C ASN A 10 12.48 -0.98 -30.23
N GLU A 11 12.02 -2.20 -29.96
CA GLU A 11 10.98 -2.45 -28.98
C GLU A 11 11.49 -1.99 -27.61
N THR A 12 11.25 -0.73 -27.26
CA THR A 12 11.13 -0.35 -25.86
C THR A 12 9.92 -1.12 -25.36
N SER A 13 10.16 -2.27 -24.73
CA SER A 13 9.14 -2.98 -23.97
C SER A 13 8.57 -2.01 -22.94
N MET A 14 7.47 -1.33 -23.29
CA MET A 14 6.77 -0.46 -22.36
C MET A 14 6.21 -1.36 -21.27
N ILE A 15 6.88 -1.41 -20.12
CA ILE A 15 6.32 -2.06 -18.93
C ILE A 15 4.99 -1.34 -18.66
N PRO A 16 3.84 -2.05 -18.68
CA PRO A 16 2.56 -1.41 -18.44
C PRO A 16 2.57 -0.78 -17.04
N LEU A 17 2.15 0.48 -16.96
CA LEU A 17 2.07 1.19 -15.69
C LEU A 17 1.00 0.57 -14.80
N ASN A 18 1.28 0.51 -13.50
CA ASN A 18 0.28 0.07 -12.54
C ASN A 18 -0.81 1.14 -12.45
N PRO A 19 -2.09 0.75 -12.51
CA PRO A 19 -3.15 1.70 -12.25
C PRO A 19 -3.10 2.15 -10.80
N LEU A 20 -3.42 3.42 -10.53
CA LEU A 20 -3.70 3.87 -9.17
C LEU A 20 -4.91 3.13 -8.62
N GLN A 21 -4.94 2.92 -7.31
CA GLN A 21 -6.14 2.45 -6.64
C GLN A 21 -7.34 3.32 -7.04
N LYS A 22 -8.44 2.66 -7.38
CA LYS A 22 -9.77 3.27 -7.34
C LYS A 22 -10.35 3.00 -5.96
N ARG A 23 -10.66 4.03 -5.17
CA ARG A 23 -11.37 3.84 -3.88
C ARG A 23 -12.67 3.07 -4.14
N LEU A 24 -12.76 1.81 -3.72
CA LEU A 24 -13.93 0.96 -3.96
C LEU A 24 -14.81 0.82 -2.72
N THR A 25 -14.18 0.77 -1.55
CA THR A 25 -14.85 0.48 -0.28
C THR A 25 -14.20 1.33 0.82
N ILE A 26 -14.92 2.36 1.30
CA ILE A 26 -14.52 3.18 2.45
C ILE A 26 -15.36 2.68 3.62
N PRO A 27 -14.75 2.22 4.73
CA PRO A 27 -15.51 1.80 5.89
C PRO A 27 -16.27 3.00 6.49
N VAL A 28 -17.47 2.75 7.01
CA VAL A 28 -18.36 3.81 7.50
C VAL A 28 -18.78 3.48 8.93
N CYS A 29 -18.62 4.46 9.81
CA CYS A 29 -19.06 4.36 11.18
C CYS A 29 -20.60 4.35 11.29
N PRO A 30 -21.17 3.59 12.23
CA PRO A 30 -22.61 3.45 12.36
C PRO A 30 -23.21 4.71 13.00
N GLY A 31 -24.50 4.96 12.75
CA GLY A 31 -25.15 6.19 13.23
C GLY A 31 -25.18 6.38 14.75
N HIS A 32 -24.88 5.36 15.54
CA HIS A 32 -24.79 5.46 17.01
C HIS A 32 -23.37 5.72 17.53
N HIS A 33 -22.35 5.64 16.66
CA HIS A 33 -20.96 6.06 16.88
C HIS A 33 -20.47 6.75 15.60
N PRO A 34 -20.95 7.95 15.26
CA PRO A 34 -20.79 8.50 13.92
C PRO A 34 -19.38 9.02 13.60
N VAL A 35 -18.51 9.19 14.61
CA VAL A 35 -17.18 9.80 14.44
C VAL A 35 -16.18 8.72 14.07
N TYR A 36 -15.56 8.83 12.90
CA TYR A 36 -14.43 7.99 12.50
C TYR A 36 -13.15 8.47 13.19
N VAL A 37 -12.40 7.54 13.80
CA VAL A 37 -11.11 7.82 14.43
C VAL A 37 -9.98 7.27 13.57
N GLU A 38 -9.95 5.95 13.38
CA GLU A 38 -8.87 5.25 12.69
C GLU A 38 -9.37 3.94 12.08
N SER A 39 -8.53 3.33 11.24
CA SER A 39 -8.79 2.00 10.72
C SER A 39 -7.52 1.24 10.40
N GLU A 40 -7.53 -0.05 10.74
CA GLU A 40 -6.40 -0.96 10.58
C GLU A 40 -6.81 -2.20 9.80
N CYS A 41 -5.84 -2.83 9.13
CA CYS A 41 -6.09 -4.14 8.54
C CYS A 41 -6.15 -5.20 9.63
N GLU A 42 -7.35 -5.72 9.90
CA GLU A 42 -7.57 -6.85 10.83
C GLU A 42 -7.12 -8.17 10.19
N SER A 43 -7.39 -8.30 8.89
CA SER A 43 -6.94 -9.40 8.04
C SER A 43 -6.77 -8.88 6.61
N MET A 44 -6.25 -9.71 5.71
CA MET A 44 -6.22 -9.40 4.28
C MET A 44 -7.62 -9.07 3.73
N TYR A 45 -8.69 -9.57 4.37
CA TYR A 45 -10.06 -9.47 3.90
C TYR A 45 -10.98 -8.63 4.79
N SER A 46 -10.46 -7.98 5.83
CA SER A 46 -11.26 -7.14 6.72
C SER A 46 -10.47 -5.98 7.30
N ILE A 47 -11.18 -4.88 7.54
CA ILE A 47 -10.69 -3.69 8.21
C ILE A 47 -11.34 -3.64 9.59
N LEU A 48 -10.56 -3.39 10.64
CA LEU A 48 -11.09 -2.96 11.94
C LEU A 48 -11.19 -1.44 11.94
N ILE A 49 -12.37 -0.89 12.18
CA ILE A 49 -12.55 0.55 12.36
C ILE A 49 -12.85 0.89 13.81
N THR A 50 -12.26 1.99 14.27
CA THR A 50 -12.55 2.61 15.56
C THR A 50 -13.48 3.80 15.33
N CYS A 51 -14.64 3.77 15.98
CA CYS A 51 -15.66 4.80 15.87
C CYS A 51 -16.03 5.34 17.25
N GLU A 52 -16.36 6.62 17.35
CA GLU A 52 -16.73 7.28 18.60
C GLU A 52 -18.11 7.95 18.54
N THR A 53 -18.70 8.17 19.71
CA THR A 53 -19.82 9.12 19.87
C THR A 53 -19.33 10.56 19.96
N ASP A 54 -20.19 11.51 19.60
CA ASP A 54 -19.96 12.95 19.84
C ASP A 54 -20.10 13.35 21.33
N ALA A 55 -20.15 12.38 22.26
CA ALA A 55 -20.32 12.64 23.68
C ALA A 55 -19.00 13.07 24.35
N ASN A 56 -19.09 13.61 25.57
CA ASN A 56 -17.93 13.90 26.39
C ASN A 56 -18.13 13.31 27.81
N PRO A 57 -17.40 12.22 28.17
CA PRO A 57 -16.38 11.54 27.37
C PRO A 57 -16.99 10.77 26.17
N PRO A 58 -16.21 10.54 25.10
CA PRO A 58 -16.64 9.69 24.00
C PRO A 58 -16.82 8.25 24.47
N ASP A 59 -17.77 7.57 23.83
CA ASP A 59 -17.93 6.12 23.88
C ASP A 59 -17.37 5.54 22.58
N THR A 60 -16.63 4.44 22.66
CA THR A 60 -15.84 3.88 21.54
C THR A 60 -16.38 2.52 21.14
N ASP A 61 -16.52 2.31 19.83
CA ASP A 61 -16.96 1.05 19.23
C ASP A 61 -15.95 0.57 18.18
N PHE A 62 -15.82 -0.75 18.08
CA PHE A 62 -14.88 -1.43 17.20
C PHE A 62 -15.64 -2.31 16.23
N ILE A 63 -15.49 -2.06 14.94
CA ILE A 63 -16.32 -2.69 13.92
C ILE A 63 -15.44 -3.34 12.88
N SER A 64 -15.64 -4.65 12.68
CA SER A 64 -15.01 -5.36 11.57
C SER A 64 -15.83 -5.13 10.29
N TYR A 65 -15.18 -4.57 9.28
CA TYR A 65 -15.74 -4.28 7.98
C TYR A 65 -15.12 -5.22 6.93
N PRO A 66 -15.91 -6.09 6.26
CA PRO A 66 -15.37 -7.02 5.28
C PRO A 66 -15.03 -6.33 3.95
N CYS A 67 -13.85 -6.63 3.42
CA CYS A 67 -13.52 -6.33 2.03
C CYS A 67 -14.35 -7.18 1.07
N ARG A 68 -14.58 -6.68 -0.14
CA ARG A 68 -15.31 -7.45 -1.16
C ARG A 68 -14.43 -8.58 -1.69
N PRO A 69 -15.02 -9.60 -2.35
CA PRO A 69 -14.23 -10.60 -3.05
C PRO A 69 -13.25 -9.94 -4.03
N ARG A 70 -11.99 -10.40 -4.02
CA ARG A 70 -10.89 -9.87 -4.83
C ARG A 70 -10.46 -8.44 -4.45
N GLU A 71 -10.70 -8.05 -3.21
CA GLU A 71 -10.05 -6.90 -2.59
C GLU A 71 -9.10 -7.37 -1.48
N THR A 72 -8.03 -6.60 -1.28
CA THR A 72 -7.02 -6.78 -0.25
C THR A 72 -7.00 -5.54 0.63
N CYS A 73 -6.97 -5.72 1.94
CA CYS A 73 -6.77 -4.61 2.87
C CYS A 73 -5.34 -4.07 2.74
N ILE A 74 -5.19 -2.76 2.57
CA ILE A 74 -3.91 -2.04 2.60
C ILE A 74 -4.03 -0.90 3.60
N GLN A 75 -3.03 -0.77 4.47
CA GLN A 75 -2.98 0.25 5.52
C GLN A 75 -2.07 1.41 5.11
N PHE A 76 -2.67 2.60 5.01
CA PHE A 76 -2.00 3.88 4.86
C PHE A 76 -1.92 4.61 6.19
N TYR A 77 -1.32 5.80 6.20
CA TYR A 77 -1.26 6.65 7.38
C TYR A 77 -1.61 8.09 7.01
N VAL A 78 -2.37 8.75 7.88
CA VAL A 78 -2.64 10.19 7.78
C VAL A 78 -1.95 10.91 8.93
N ASP A 79 -1.45 12.11 8.69
CA ASP A 79 -0.83 12.93 9.73
C ASP A 79 -1.84 13.18 10.87
N SER A 80 -1.40 13.04 12.12
CA SER A 80 -2.23 13.44 13.26
C SER A 80 -2.42 14.97 13.23
N PRO A 81 -3.60 15.49 13.62
CA PRO A 81 -3.80 16.92 13.86
C PRO A 81 -2.83 17.49 14.92
N ASP A 82 -2.36 16.64 15.84
CA ASP A 82 -1.28 16.97 16.77
C ASP A 82 0.06 16.48 16.21
N PRO A 83 1.01 17.38 15.88
CA PRO A 83 2.30 16.98 15.31
C PRO A 83 3.19 16.19 16.29
N ASP A 84 2.87 16.17 17.58
CA ASP A 84 3.60 15.38 18.59
C ASP A 84 3.04 13.95 18.71
N GLU A 85 1.94 13.62 18.02
CA GLU A 85 1.32 12.29 17.99
C GLU A 85 1.76 11.48 16.76
N PRO A 86 1.76 10.14 16.85
CA PRO A 86 2.05 9.29 15.69
C PRO A 86 0.98 9.46 14.59
N PRO A 87 1.35 9.20 13.33
CA PRO A 87 0.38 9.13 12.24
C PRO A 87 -0.76 8.15 12.54
N ILE A 88 -1.97 8.49 12.13
CA ILE A 88 -3.18 7.72 12.39
C ILE A 88 -3.34 6.67 11.28
N PRO A 89 -3.52 5.38 11.60
CA PRO A 89 -3.70 4.35 10.59
C PRO A 89 -5.03 4.54 9.84
N HIS A 90 -4.97 4.35 8.53
CA HIS A 90 -6.11 4.46 7.64
C HIS A 90 -6.10 3.33 6.60
N ALA A 91 -6.81 2.25 6.92
CA ALA A 91 -6.92 1.07 6.09
C ALA A 91 -8.04 1.17 5.03
N GLN A 92 -7.78 0.58 3.87
CA GLN A 92 -8.71 0.57 2.75
C GLN A 92 -8.68 -0.78 2.03
N CYS A 93 -9.83 -1.22 1.52
CA CYS A 93 -9.90 -2.39 0.65
C CYS A 93 -9.58 -1.96 -0.80
N ILE A 94 -8.55 -2.56 -1.38
CA ILE A 94 -8.05 -2.28 -2.71
C ILE A 94 -8.30 -3.50 -3.60
N ALA A 95 -8.94 -3.32 -4.75
CA ALA A 95 -9.10 -4.41 -5.70
C ALA A 95 -7.72 -4.96 -6.14
N ASN A 96 -7.59 -6.29 -6.18
CA ASN A 96 -6.30 -6.96 -6.33
C ASN A 96 -5.59 -6.58 -7.63
N GLU A 97 -6.31 -6.23 -8.70
CA GLU A 97 -5.70 -5.74 -9.95
C GLU A 97 -4.97 -4.39 -9.83
N TYR A 98 -5.17 -3.67 -8.72
CA TYR A 98 -4.45 -2.43 -8.37
C TYR A 98 -3.34 -2.65 -7.33
N CYS A 99 -3.16 -3.89 -6.86
CA CYS A 99 -2.10 -4.27 -5.93
C CYS A 99 -0.95 -4.95 -6.69
N ARG A 100 0.28 -4.73 -6.22
CA ARG A 100 1.40 -5.61 -6.49
C ARG A 100 1.42 -6.67 -5.42
N GLU A 101 1.52 -7.93 -5.83
CA GLU A 101 1.56 -9.10 -4.94
C GLU A 101 2.88 -9.84 -5.18
N TRP A 102 3.58 -10.18 -4.10
CA TRP A 102 4.80 -11.00 -4.16
C TRP A 102 5.05 -11.73 -2.84
N ASP A 103 5.64 -12.92 -2.93
CA ASP A 103 5.99 -13.75 -1.78
C ASP A 103 7.46 -13.56 -1.38
N ASN A 104 7.76 -13.87 -0.12
CA ASN A 104 9.13 -13.95 0.37
C ASN A 104 9.96 -15.07 -0.29
N ASN A 105 11.28 -14.94 -0.24
CA ASN A 105 12.18 -16.06 -0.49
C ASN A 105 12.17 -17.02 0.70
N HIS A 106 11.24 -17.98 0.72
CA HIS A 106 11.11 -18.98 1.77
C HIS A 106 12.33 -19.91 1.94
N ARG A 107 13.37 -19.81 1.10
CA ARG A 107 14.62 -20.57 1.23
C ARG A 107 15.73 -19.81 1.95
N ASP A 108 15.65 -18.48 1.96
CA ASP A 108 16.60 -17.61 2.64
C ASP A 108 15.81 -16.50 3.37
N PRO A 109 15.53 -16.69 4.67
CA PRO A 109 14.71 -15.77 5.46
C PRO A 109 15.23 -14.32 5.52
N LEU A 110 16.51 -14.10 5.23
CA LEU A 110 17.18 -12.80 5.28
C LEU A 110 17.43 -12.21 3.88
N ASP A 111 16.94 -12.87 2.82
CA ASP A 111 17.02 -12.35 1.46
C ASP A 111 15.83 -11.41 1.20
N TYR A 112 16.10 -10.28 0.54
CA TYR A 112 15.05 -9.34 0.15
C TYR A 112 14.20 -9.94 -0.96
N ALA A 113 12.90 -10.06 -0.70
CA ALA A 113 11.92 -10.30 -1.73
C ALA A 113 11.29 -8.98 -2.19
N CYS A 114 11.49 -8.66 -3.46
CA CYS A 114 11.02 -7.42 -4.05
C CYS A 114 9.84 -7.62 -5.00
N SER A 115 8.90 -6.68 -4.97
CA SER A 115 7.85 -6.52 -5.96
C SER A 115 8.45 -6.31 -7.36
N THR A 116 7.62 -6.43 -8.40
CA THR A 116 8.03 -5.93 -9.72
C THR A 116 8.28 -4.43 -9.65
N SER A 117 9.47 -4.01 -10.09
CA SER A 117 9.83 -2.61 -10.23
C SER A 117 8.99 -1.96 -11.35
N GLY A 118 8.31 -0.86 -11.03
CA GLY A 118 7.51 -0.12 -12.02
C GLY A 118 6.90 1.15 -11.44
N GLY A 119 6.33 1.98 -12.30
CA GLY A 119 5.62 3.20 -11.88
C GLY A 119 4.10 3.05 -11.87
N TYR A 120 3.43 4.08 -11.40
CA TYR A 120 1.98 4.23 -11.38
C TYR A 120 1.49 5.23 -12.43
N ASN A 121 0.28 5.01 -12.92
CA ASN A 121 -0.40 5.91 -13.83
C ASN A 121 -1.15 7.02 -13.08
N THR A 122 -0.49 8.16 -12.85
CA THR A 122 -1.04 9.31 -12.14
C THR A 122 -1.71 10.36 -13.05
N GLY A 123 -1.56 10.26 -14.38
CA GLY A 123 -1.99 11.28 -15.33
C GLY A 123 -0.83 12.19 -15.78
N GLN A 124 -1.15 13.28 -16.49
CA GLN A 124 -0.14 14.14 -17.13
C GLN A 124 0.57 15.10 -16.16
N ASP A 125 -0.10 15.51 -15.08
CA ASP A 125 0.44 16.48 -14.14
C ASP A 125 1.11 15.78 -12.95
N PRO A 126 2.29 16.25 -12.50
CA PRO A 126 2.90 15.77 -11.27
C PRO A 126 1.92 15.87 -10.10
N THR A 127 1.86 14.82 -9.27
CA THR A 127 0.95 14.76 -8.12
C THR A 127 1.68 14.18 -6.92
N ASP A 128 1.28 14.57 -5.73
CA ASP A 128 1.72 13.86 -4.53
C ASP A 128 1.10 12.46 -4.55
N LEU A 129 1.95 11.45 -4.42
CA LEU A 129 1.58 10.05 -4.48
C LEU A 129 1.84 9.43 -3.13
N GLU A 130 0.82 8.83 -2.53
CA GLU A 130 1.01 7.99 -1.35
C GLU A 130 1.16 6.54 -1.79
N VAL A 131 2.19 5.88 -1.27
CA VAL A 131 2.43 4.45 -1.50
C VAL A 131 2.45 3.73 -0.16
N ALA A 132 1.94 2.51 -0.14
CA ALA A 132 1.99 1.66 1.04
C ALA A 132 2.15 0.20 0.64
N PHE A 133 2.73 -0.60 1.52
CA PHE A 133 2.60 -2.04 1.43
C PHE A 133 2.56 -2.70 2.81
N ILE A 134 1.91 -3.86 2.87
CA ILE A 134 1.66 -4.65 4.07
C ILE A 134 1.97 -6.12 3.79
N THR A 135 2.35 -6.87 4.81
CA THR A 135 2.69 -8.29 4.74
C THR A 135 1.70 -9.13 5.53
N TYR A 136 1.30 -10.26 4.97
CA TYR A 136 0.37 -11.22 5.57
C TYR A 136 1.00 -12.60 5.71
N ASP A 137 0.66 -13.29 6.79
CA ASP A 137 1.00 -14.70 6.99
C ASP A 137 0.13 -15.62 6.12
N ARG A 138 0.43 -16.93 6.16
CA ARG A 138 -0.34 -17.96 5.45
C ARG A 138 -1.83 -18.06 5.85
N ASN A 139 -2.23 -17.44 6.97
CA ASN A 139 -3.61 -17.38 7.45
C ASN A 139 -4.28 -16.06 7.04
N ASN A 140 -3.59 -15.22 6.26
CA ASN A 140 -4.03 -13.90 5.82
C ASN A 140 -4.17 -12.89 6.98
N LEU A 141 -3.38 -13.05 8.04
CA LEU A 141 -3.28 -12.09 9.13
C LEU A 141 -2.02 -11.22 8.97
N PRO A 142 -2.08 -9.91 9.27
CA PRO A 142 -0.89 -9.07 9.21
C PRO A 142 0.23 -9.68 10.05
N ILE A 143 1.45 -9.71 9.51
CA ILE A 143 2.61 -10.30 10.19
C ILE A 143 3.79 -9.34 10.18
N GLN A 144 4.43 -9.19 11.34
CA GLN A 144 5.67 -8.44 11.43
C GLN A 144 6.79 -9.20 10.69
N VAL A 145 7.52 -8.49 9.83
CA VAL A 145 8.71 -9.00 9.13
C VAL A 145 9.96 -8.28 9.62
N TYR A 146 11.13 -8.82 9.27
CA TYR A 146 12.41 -8.32 9.80
C TYR A 146 12.74 -6.92 9.26
N SER A 147 12.57 -6.68 7.96
CA SER A 147 12.75 -5.35 7.34
C SER A 147 11.76 -5.14 6.20
N MET A 148 11.30 -3.90 6.03
CA MET A 148 10.47 -3.42 4.92
C MET A 148 11.09 -2.14 4.34
N ILE A 149 11.28 -2.09 3.03
CA ILE A 149 11.93 -0.99 2.31
C ILE A 149 11.08 -0.56 1.11
N ILE A 150 10.98 0.74 0.89
CA ILE A 150 10.47 1.31 -0.37
C ILE A 150 11.61 2.03 -1.08
N TYR A 151 11.84 1.65 -2.33
CA TYR A 151 12.73 2.33 -3.24
C TYR A 151 11.93 3.23 -4.19
N TYR A 152 12.41 4.46 -4.39
CA TYR A 152 11.91 5.40 -5.39
C TYR A 152 13.11 5.87 -6.22
N LYS A 153 13.04 5.67 -7.55
CA LYS A 153 14.18 5.91 -8.47
C LYS A 153 15.49 5.26 -8.02
N ASP A 154 15.40 4.03 -7.52
CA ASP A 154 16.52 3.23 -7.00
C ASP A 154 17.11 3.69 -5.65
N ASP A 155 16.61 4.79 -5.08
CA ASP A 155 16.99 5.26 -3.76
C ASP A 155 16.00 4.76 -2.70
N ALA A 156 16.51 4.22 -1.58
CA ALA A 156 15.69 3.86 -0.44
C ALA A 156 15.13 5.14 0.21
N ILE A 157 13.80 5.28 0.24
CA ILE A 157 13.13 6.45 0.82
C ILE A 157 12.55 6.18 2.20
N VAL A 158 12.25 4.91 2.51
CA VAL A 158 11.91 4.44 3.85
C VAL A 158 12.48 3.03 4.03
N ASP A 159 12.96 2.76 5.23
CA ASP A 159 13.50 1.47 5.67
C ASP A 159 13.17 1.31 7.15
N TYR A 160 12.31 0.35 7.47
CA TYR A 160 11.85 0.06 8.82
C TYR A 160 12.08 -1.41 9.12
N THR A 161 12.43 -1.68 10.38
CA THR A 161 12.58 -3.04 10.90
C THR A 161 11.44 -3.36 11.84
N ASP A 162 11.12 -4.66 11.96
CA ASP A 162 10.13 -5.13 12.92
C ASP A 162 8.74 -4.48 12.76
N VAL A 163 8.29 -4.34 11.52
CA VAL A 163 6.96 -3.81 11.14
C VAL A 163 6.24 -4.78 10.20
N ASN A 164 4.91 -4.67 10.10
CA ASN A 164 4.08 -5.43 9.16
C ASN A 164 3.61 -4.59 7.96
N ASN A 165 3.61 -3.26 8.09
CA ASN A 165 3.18 -2.32 7.07
C ASN A 165 4.03 -1.04 7.09
N ILE A 166 4.21 -0.41 5.93
CA ILE A 166 4.83 0.91 5.81
C ILE A 166 4.14 1.74 4.74
N SER A 167 4.06 3.06 4.92
CA SER A 167 3.63 4.01 3.90
C SER A 167 4.54 5.23 3.82
N VAL A 168 4.52 5.92 2.68
CA VAL A 168 5.25 7.18 2.47
C VAL A 168 4.59 8.01 1.37
N THR A 169 4.64 9.32 1.53
CA THR A 169 4.24 10.28 0.49
C THR A 169 5.44 10.68 -0.36
N ILE A 170 5.33 10.49 -1.68
CA ILE A 170 6.30 10.93 -2.68
C ILE A 170 5.78 12.24 -3.28
N PRO A 171 6.38 13.40 -2.94
CA PRO A 171 5.91 14.68 -3.43
C PRO A 171 6.22 14.86 -4.92
N SER A 172 5.30 15.48 -5.65
CA SER A 172 5.48 15.80 -7.09
C SER A 172 5.90 14.61 -7.95
N TYR A 173 5.33 13.42 -7.70
CA TYR A 173 5.58 12.20 -8.48
C TYR A 173 5.16 12.41 -9.94
N GLU A 174 6.10 12.17 -10.86
CA GLU A 174 5.84 12.12 -12.29
C GLU A 174 5.43 10.72 -12.72
N GLN A 175 4.45 10.64 -13.63
CA GLN A 175 3.90 9.38 -14.08
C GLN A 175 4.97 8.41 -14.58
N GLY A 176 4.99 7.19 -14.03
CA GLY A 176 5.87 6.12 -14.49
C GLY A 176 7.23 6.10 -13.82
N GLU A 177 7.52 7.02 -12.90
CA GLU A 177 8.74 6.95 -12.09
C GLU A 177 8.75 5.66 -11.26
N LYS A 178 9.93 5.04 -11.20
CA LYS A 178 10.14 3.69 -10.65
C LYS A 178 9.89 3.67 -9.14
N ILE A 179 9.02 2.77 -8.71
CA ILE A 179 8.81 2.39 -7.32
C ILE A 179 9.01 0.88 -7.21
N GLU A 180 9.67 0.44 -6.14
CA GLU A 180 9.89 -0.97 -5.82
C GLU A 180 9.77 -1.17 -4.31
N TYR A 181 8.97 -2.15 -3.91
CA TYR A 181 8.75 -2.53 -2.52
C TYR A 181 9.53 -3.81 -2.24
N CYS A 182 10.29 -3.86 -1.15
CA CYS A 182 11.08 -5.03 -0.77
C CYS A 182 10.91 -5.34 0.71
N PHE A 183 11.00 -6.60 1.08
CA PHE A 183 11.02 -6.99 2.50
C PHE A 183 11.90 -8.21 2.75
N GLU A 184 12.48 -8.29 3.94
CA GLU A 184 13.09 -9.49 4.51
C GLU A 184 12.09 -10.11 5.48
N ALA A 185 11.65 -11.34 5.22
CA ALA A 185 10.60 -11.97 6.03
C ALA A 185 11.06 -12.32 7.46
N GLY A 186 12.35 -12.65 7.65
CA GLY A 186 12.86 -13.18 8.91
C GLY A 186 12.34 -14.58 9.26
N THR A 187 11.65 -15.25 8.32
CA THR A 187 11.09 -16.59 8.49
C THR A 187 11.14 -17.42 7.20
N GLU A 188 11.21 -18.74 7.34
CA GLU A 188 11.07 -19.71 6.24
C GLU A 188 9.59 -19.99 5.88
N ASN A 189 8.64 -19.50 6.68
CA ASN A 189 7.22 -19.58 6.33
C ASN A 189 6.91 -18.67 5.15
N VAL A 190 5.88 -19.02 4.36
CA VAL A 190 5.38 -18.14 3.31
C VAL A 190 4.77 -16.89 3.96
N VAL A 191 5.25 -15.75 3.49
CA VAL A 191 4.74 -14.40 3.79
C VAL A 191 4.48 -13.73 2.45
N THR A 192 3.28 -13.19 2.27
CA THR A 192 2.86 -12.53 1.03
C THR A 192 2.70 -11.03 1.30
N ALA A 193 3.35 -10.21 0.48
CA ALA A 193 3.25 -8.76 0.53
C ALA A 193 2.29 -8.23 -0.53
N TYR A 194 1.56 -7.18 -0.18
CA TYR A 194 0.71 -6.44 -1.09
C TYR A 194 1.02 -4.95 -1.01
N GLY A 195 1.36 -4.35 -2.15
CA GLY A 195 1.69 -2.93 -2.27
C GLY A 195 0.75 -2.21 -3.22
N ALA A 196 0.39 -0.98 -2.89
CA ALA A 196 -0.51 -0.15 -3.69
C ALA A 196 -0.13 1.33 -3.60
N ALA A 197 -0.80 2.14 -4.42
CA ALA A 197 -0.64 3.58 -4.40
C ALA A 197 -1.97 4.30 -4.65
N GLN A 198 -2.10 5.47 -4.01
CA GLN A 198 -3.21 6.39 -4.20
C GLN A 198 -2.67 7.83 -4.38
N ARG A 199 -3.46 8.70 -5.00
CA ARG A 199 -3.15 10.13 -4.93
C ARG A 199 -3.25 10.56 -3.47
N TYR A 200 -2.27 11.32 -3.02
CA TYR A 200 -2.31 11.89 -1.69
C TYR A 200 -3.55 12.81 -1.59
N SER A 201 -4.35 12.57 -0.56
CA SER A 201 -5.54 13.36 -0.25
C SER A 201 -5.49 13.61 1.23
N ASN A 202 -5.39 14.88 1.65
CA ASN A 202 -5.75 15.28 3.01
C ASN A 202 -7.23 14.91 3.15
N LEU A 203 -7.52 13.80 3.85
CA LEU A 203 -8.88 13.40 4.17
C LEU A 203 -9.50 14.37 5.17
#